data_AF-A0A3B4DJL2-F1
#
_entry.id   AF-A0A3B4DJL2-F1
#
_cell.length_a   1.000
_cell.length_b   1.000
_cell.length_c   1.000
_cell.angle_alpha   90.00
_cell.angle_beta   90.00
_cell.angle_gamma   90.00
#
_symmetry.space_group_name_H-M   'P 1'
#
loop_
_entity.id
_entity.type
_entity.pdbx_description
1 polymer ?
#
loop_
_entity_poly.entity_id
_entity_poly.type
_entity_poly.pdbx_seq_one_letter_code
_entity_poly.pdbx_strand_id
1 'polypeptide(L)'
;MTSTLQPYSETPNETYTFSSRPRPVPPRLKYKEHSISQNEGQGIYGNIMYDRRVVRGNTYAQHVLPGPDLVEIQRQQEARKRAIAKNRAKEQFRSRTPDALQGRKHTDMQTELYLEELSDLTEDTSVGCQTDAFLDKPITPLFIPAKSGKDVATQIEKSELFDFDVEAQPVLEVLVGKIMEQALLEVLEEEELHALRTQQRAFQDLHDAEMVEVERLEEQERRRHEEKDCRIKQKRVVLEKEKETAEKIAARVFAQHYLADLLPSVYTTLKDHGYFSDLVQRDIETGFLPWLVAEVNSALEKRQIALTVFDILIQNVTNWRRETFQIVNPE
;
A
#
# COMPACT_ATOMS: atom_id res chain seq x y z
N MET A 1 34.56 -6.87 11.27
CA MET A 1 34.34 -5.50 11.79
C MET A 1 33.50 -4.76 10.77
N THR A 2 32.17 -4.82 10.92
CA THR A 2 31.21 -3.76 10.51
C THR A 2 29.81 -4.25 10.88
N SER A 3 29.26 -3.57 11.88
CA SER A 3 27.91 -3.66 12.42
C SER A 3 26.91 -3.04 11.44
N THR A 4 25.69 -3.57 11.36
CA THR A 4 24.49 -2.76 11.05
C THR A 4 23.21 -3.48 11.46
N LEU A 5 22.79 -3.14 12.68
CA LEU A 5 21.45 -2.98 13.28
C LEU A 5 20.21 -3.54 12.54
N GLN A 6 19.47 -4.36 13.30
CA GLN A 6 18.09 -4.79 13.06
C GLN A 6 17.10 -3.62 13.25
N PRO A 7 16.00 -3.55 12.48
CA PRO A 7 14.91 -2.64 12.79
C PRO A 7 14.02 -3.21 13.90
N TYR A 8 13.77 -2.38 14.90
CA TYR A 8 12.78 -2.58 15.95
C TYR A 8 11.38 -2.65 15.34
N SER A 9 10.64 -3.74 15.60
CA SER A 9 9.20 -3.80 15.40
C SER A 9 8.51 -3.36 16.70
N GLU A 10 8.01 -2.13 16.72
CA GLU A 10 7.08 -1.66 17.76
C GLU A 10 5.71 -2.34 17.53
N THR A 11 5.30 -3.18 18.48
CA THR A 11 3.97 -3.79 18.52
C THR A 11 2.95 -2.75 19.02
N PRO A 12 1.89 -2.42 18.26
CA PRO A 12 0.80 -1.61 18.81
C PRO A 12 0.01 -2.42 19.86
N ASN A 13 -0.46 -1.73 20.89
CA ASN A 13 -1.32 -2.26 21.95
C ASN A 13 -2.56 -2.97 21.38
N GLU A 14 -2.48 -4.30 21.23
CA GLU A 14 -3.65 -5.12 20.94
C GLU A 14 -4.49 -5.26 22.21
N THR A 15 -5.72 -4.77 22.13
CA THR A 15 -6.72 -4.96 23.17
C THR A 15 -7.09 -6.44 23.21
N TYR A 16 -6.73 -7.14 24.30
CA TYR A 16 -6.99 -8.57 24.47
C TYR A 16 -8.49 -8.85 24.35
N THR A 17 -8.90 -9.39 23.20
CA THR A 17 -10.30 -9.72 22.90
C THR A 17 -10.47 -11.24 23.02
N PHE A 18 -10.97 -11.69 24.16
CA PHE A 18 -11.30 -13.09 24.39
C PHE A 18 -12.56 -13.47 23.60
N SER A 19 -12.38 -14.16 22.46
CA SER A 19 -13.49 -14.82 21.76
C SER A 19 -13.33 -16.33 21.86
N SER A 20 -14.35 -16.99 22.41
CA SER A 20 -14.44 -18.46 22.42
C SER A 20 -15.60 -18.85 21.51
N ARG A 21 -15.32 -19.68 20.49
CA ARG A 21 -16.39 -20.29 19.69
C ARG A 21 -17.16 -21.25 20.61
N PRO A 22 -18.50 -21.25 20.61
CA PRO A 22 -19.27 -22.14 21.46
C PRO A 22 -18.92 -23.59 21.12
N ARG A 23 -18.32 -24.30 22.08
CA ARG A 23 -18.03 -25.73 21.96
C ARG A 23 -19.31 -26.50 22.34
N PRO A 24 -19.87 -27.34 21.47
CA PRO A 24 -21.00 -28.17 21.84
C PRO A 24 -20.58 -29.12 22.96
N VAL A 25 -21.44 -29.20 23.99
CA VAL A 25 -21.28 -30.11 25.12
C VAL A 25 -21.33 -31.54 24.57
N PRO A 26 -20.33 -32.41 24.83
CA PRO A 26 -20.39 -33.79 24.37
C PRO A 26 -21.64 -34.46 24.96
N PRO A 27 -22.41 -35.21 24.16
CA PRO A 27 -23.63 -35.85 24.62
C PRO A 27 -23.29 -36.77 25.78
N ARG A 28 -23.91 -36.52 26.94
CA ARG A 28 -23.91 -37.49 28.04
C ARG A 28 -24.59 -38.75 27.53
N LEU A 29 -23.90 -39.89 27.65
CA LEU A 29 -24.51 -41.20 27.52
C LEU A 29 -25.71 -41.25 28.49
N LYS A 30 -26.92 -41.30 27.93
CA LYS A 30 -28.12 -41.66 28.68
C LYS A 30 -28.08 -43.17 28.93
N TYR A 31 -28.50 -43.55 30.13
CA TYR A 31 -28.68 -44.93 30.58
C TYR A 31 -27.40 -45.77 30.74
N LYS A 32 -26.87 -45.75 31.97
CA LYS A 32 -26.33 -46.98 32.55
C LYS A 32 -27.52 -47.69 33.19
N GLU A 33 -27.91 -48.84 32.66
CA GLU A 33 -28.85 -49.74 33.34
C GLU A 33 -28.24 -50.09 34.71
N HIS A 34 -28.87 -49.56 35.76
CA HIS A 34 -28.65 -50.06 37.10
C HIS A 34 -29.70 -51.14 37.35
N SER A 35 -29.27 -52.39 37.23
CA SER A 35 -29.96 -53.53 37.81
C SER A 35 -30.24 -53.24 39.28
N ILE A 36 -31.53 -53.20 39.60
CA ILE A 36 -32.09 -52.97 40.92
C ILE A 36 -31.58 -54.06 41.87
N SER A 37 -30.82 -53.67 42.88
CA SER A 37 -30.74 -54.39 44.15
C SER A 37 -31.31 -53.49 45.24
N GLN A 38 -32.35 -54.02 45.86
CA GLN A 38 -33.18 -53.43 46.90
C GLN A 38 -32.34 -52.95 48.09
N ASN A 39 -32.54 -51.70 48.51
CA ASN A 39 -32.72 -51.31 49.92
C ASN A 39 -33.11 -49.83 50.01
N GLU A 40 -34.08 -49.58 50.87
CA GLU A 40 -34.72 -48.30 51.10
C GLU A 40 -33.76 -47.25 51.69
N GLY A 41 -33.92 -46.00 51.23
CA GLY A 41 -33.67 -44.79 52.04
C GLY A 41 -32.23 -44.42 52.39
N GLN A 42 -31.43 -43.94 51.42
CA GLN A 42 -30.45 -42.87 51.68
C GLN A 42 -29.90 -42.28 50.37
N GLY A 43 -30.11 -40.98 50.15
CA GLY A 43 -29.44 -40.25 49.08
C GLY A 43 -27.93 -40.34 49.26
N ILE A 44 -27.21 -40.77 48.22
CA ILE A 44 -25.76 -40.75 48.20
C ILE A 44 -25.32 -39.29 48.13
N TYR A 45 -25.14 -38.66 49.29
CA TYR A 45 -24.50 -37.36 49.40
C TYR A 45 -23.04 -37.52 48.93
N GLY A 46 -22.70 -36.87 47.81
CA GLY A 46 -21.32 -36.74 47.39
C GLY A 46 -20.55 -35.97 48.45
N ASN A 47 -19.57 -36.61 49.10
CA ASN A 47 -18.78 -35.98 50.15
C ASN A 47 -18.01 -34.78 49.57
N ILE A 48 -18.44 -33.57 49.93
CA ILE A 48 -17.88 -32.30 49.46
C ILE A 48 -16.39 -32.17 49.83
N MET A 49 -15.90 -32.97 50.79
CA MET A 49 -14.50 -33.09 51.23
C MET A 49 -13.54 -33.66 50.17
N TYR A 50 -14.04 -34.29 49.10
CA TYR A 50 -13.21 -34.81 48.01
C TYR A 50 -13.51 -34.17 46.66
N ASP A 51 -14.43 -33.20 46.61
CA ASP A 51 -14.72 -32.47 45.38
C ASP A 51 -13.58 -31.52 45.04
N ARG A 52 -13.00 -31.71 43.86
CA ARG A 52 -11.89 -30.90 43.33
C ARG A 52 -12.31 -29.47 42.99
N ARG A 53 -13.61 -29.21 42.86
CA ARG A 53 -14.14 -27.87 42.55
C ARG A 53 -14.23 -26.99 43.79
N VAL A 54 -14.22 -27.60 44.98
CA VAL A 54 -14.39 -26.88 46.25
C VAL A 54 -13.01 -26.55 46.81
N VAL A 55 -12.60 -25.31 46.61
CA VAL A 55 -11.35 -24.76 47.15
C VAL A 55 -11.54 -24.55 48.65
N ARG A 56 -10.73 -25.23 49.47
CA ARG A 56 -10.78 -25.13 50.94
C ARG A 56 -9.63 -24.24 51.40
N GLY A 57 -9.94 -23.02 51.83
CA GLY A 57 -8.96 -22.04 52.32
C GLY A 57 -9.45 -20.60 52.18
N ASN A 58 -8.77 -19.68 52.88
CA ASN A 58 -9.09 -18.24 52.84
C ASN A 58 -8.65 -17.62 51.50
N THR A 59 -9.54 -16.87 50.84
CA THR A 59 -9.34 -16.28 49.50
C THR A 59 -8.63 -14.92 49.48
N TYR A 60 -8.14 -14.44 50.64
CA TYR A 60 -7.55 -13.09 50.78
C TYR A 60 -6.02 -13.03 50.67
N ALA A 61 -5.32 -14.16 50.54
CA ALA A 61 -3.89 -14.17 50.23
C ALA A 61 -3.71 -14.64 48.78
N GLN A 62 -3.55 -13.68 47.86
CA GLN A 62 -3.11 -13.94 46.50
C GLN A 62 -1.66 -14.44 46.57
N HIS A 63 -1.49 -15.74 46.80
CA HIS A 63 -0.20 -16.40 46.71
C HIS A 63 0.15 -16.42 45.21
N VAL A 64 1.01 -15.49 44.78
CA VAL A 64 1.67 -15.58 43.48
C VAL A 64 2.54 -16.83 43.57
N LEU A 65 2.04 -17.93 43.03
CA LEU A 65 2.85 -19.12 42.82
C LEU A 65 3.96 -18.72 41.83
N PRO A 66 5.25 -18.94 42.15
CA PRO A 66 6.27 -18.99 41.12
C PRO A 66 5.81 -20.00 40.07
N GLY A 67 6.10 -19.72 38.79
CA GLY A 67 5.81 -20.65 37.70
C GLY A 67 6.29 -22.06 38.04
N PRO A 68 5.65 -23.11 37.50
CA PRO A 68 5.85 -24.46 37.99
C PRO A 68 7.32 -24.86 37.87
N ASP A 69 7.93 -25.22 39.00
CA ASP A 69 9.28 -25.76 39.01
C ASP A 69 9.30 -26.98 38.08
N LEU A 70 10.21 -26.98 37.10
CA LEU A 70 10.38 -28.09 36.15
C LEU A 70 10.54 -29.44 36.87
N VAL A 71 11.05 -29.40 38.10
CA VAL A 71 11.25 -30.55 38.99
C VAL A 71 9.92 -31.18 39.45
N GLU A 72 8.89 -30.39 39.75
CA GLU A 72 7.58 -30.91 40.16
C GLU A 72 6.79 -31.48 38.98
N ILE A 73 6.89 -30.85 37.79
CA ILE A 73 6.30 -31.39 36.56
C ILE A 73 6.98 -32.71 36.18
N GLN A 74 8.31 -32.81 36.27
CA GLN A 74 9.03 -34.06 36.05
C GLN A 74 8.61 -35.14 37.04
N ARG A 75 8.52 -34.82 38.34
CA ARG A 75 8.10 -35.78 39.38
C ARG A 75 6.68 -36.29 39.16
N GLN A 76 5.75 -35.44 38.71
CA GLN A 76 4.39 -35.86 38.37
C GLN A 76 4.34 -36.73 37.11
N GLN A 77 5.12 -36.40 36.08
CA GLN A 77 5.23 -37.24 34.87
C GLN A 77 5.88 -38.59 35.16
N GLU A 78 6.90 -38.62 36.01
CA GLU A 78 7.56 -39.85 36.45
C GLU A 78 6.65 -40.71 37.32
N ALA A 79 5.91 -40.12 38.26
CA ALA A 79 4.89 -40.82 39.04
C ALA A 79 3.78 -41.40 38.15
N ARG A 80 3.37 -40.66 37.11
CA ARG A 80 2.38 -41.13 36.13
C ARG A 80 2.93 -42.27 35.27
N LYS A 81 4.19 -42.18 34.82
CA LYS A 81 4.88 -43.28 34.10
C LYS A 81 5.04 -44.52 34.98
N ARG A 82 5.41 -44.35 36.26
CA ARG A 82 5.56 -45.45 37.23
C ARG A 82 4.22 -46.11 37.56
N ALA A 83 3.13 -45.34 37.65
CA ALA A 83 1.78 -45.87 37.83
C ALA A 83 1.31 -46.68 36.61
N ILE A 84 1.57 -46.19 35.39
CA ILE A 84 1.26 -46.91 34.14
C ILE A 84 2.08 -48.20 34.02
N ALA A 85 3.39 -48.15 34.34
CA ALA A 85 4.26 -49.33 34.36
C ALA A 85 3.81 -50.38 35.39
N LYS A 86 3.40 -49.94 36.60
CA LYS A 86 2.86 -50.82 37.64
C LYS A 86 1.54 -51.47 37.20
N ASN A 87 0.67 -50.74 36.50
CA ASN A 87 -0.58 -51.30 35.96
C ASN A 87 -0.32 -52.30 34.84
N ARG A 88 0.62 -52.01 33.91
CA ARG A 88 1.02 -52.97 32.87
C ARG A 88 1.68 -54.23 33.44
N ALA A 89 2.54 -54.10 34.44
CA ALA A 89 3.12 -55.25 35.14
C ALA A 89 2.02 -56.06 35.84
N LYS A 90 1.06 -55.40 36.50
CA LYS A 90 -0.09 -56.08 37.12
C LYS A 90 -0.99 -56.79 36.10
N GLU A 91 -1.13 -56.25 34.89
CA GLU A 91 -1.83 -56.91 33.78
C GLU A 91 -1.05 -58.12 33.23
N GLN A 92 0.28 -58.06 33.17
CA GLN A 92 1.13 -59.19 32.78
C GLN A 92 1.15 -60.32 33.83
N PHE A 93 0.98 -59.98 35.11
CA PHE A 93 0.81 -60.94 36.21
C PHE A 93 -0.64 -61.36 36.45
N ARG A 94 -1.61 -60.92 35.64
CA ARG A 94 -2.94 -61.55 35.66
C ARG A 94 -2.79 -62.95 35.10
N SER A 95 -2.91 -63.93 35.99
CA SER A 95 -3.05 -65.33 35.63
C SER A 95 -4.14 -65.46 34.56
N ARG A 96 -3.87 -66.29 33.55
CA ARG A 96 -4.74 -66.56 32.39
C ARG A 96 -5.99 -67.39 32.77
N THR A 97 -6.43 -67.28 34.03
CA THR A 97 -7.62 -67.93 34.54
C THR A 97 -8.81 -67.03 34.24
N PRO A 98 -9.87 -67.53 33.60
CA PRO A 98 -11.05 -66.72 33.30
C PRO A 98 -11.70 -66.16 34.58
N ASP A 99 -12.33 -64.98 34.46
CA ASP A 99 -13.03 -64.33 35.56
C ASP A 99 -14.15 -65.21 36.13
N ALA A 100 -14.44 -65.07 37.43
CA ALA A 100 -15.49 -65.83 38.09
C ALA A 100 -16.88 -65.50 37.50
N LEU A 101 -17.68 -66.54 37.24
CA LEU A 101 -19.06 -66.39 36.79
C LEU A 101 -19.90 -65.59 37.81
N GLN A 102 -20.84 -64.79 37.31
CA GLN A 102 -21.62 -63.84 38.10
C GLN A 102 -22.32 -64.54 39.29
N GLY A 103 -21.97 -64.13 40.51
CA GLY A 103 -22.52 -64.70 41.76
C GLY A 103 -21.65 -65.75 42.46
N ARG A 104 -20.48 -66.12 41.92
CA ARG A 104 -19.52 -67.02 42.59
C ARG A 104 -18.20 -66.30 42.87
N LYS A 105 -17.54 -66.67 43.97
CA LYS A 105 -16.18 -66.21 44.31
C LYS A 105 -15.21 -67.38 44.13
N HIS A 106 -14.07 -67.15 43.47
CA HIS A 106 -12.98 -68.12 43.45
C HIS A 106 -12.28 -68.11 44.82
N THR A 107 -11.90 -69.30 45.28
CA THR A 107 -11.10 -69.52 46.49
C THR A 107 -9.84 -70.26 46.08
N ASP A 108 -8.69 -69.82 46.58
CA ASP A 108 -7.41 -70.45 46.26
C ASP A 108 -7.30 -71.80 46.97
N MET A 109 -7.04 -72.86 46.20
CA MET A 109 -6.84 -74.22 46.69
C MET A 109 -5.33 -74.51 46.72
N GLN A 110 -4.85 -75.14 47.79
CA GLN A 110 -3.44 -75.44 47.98
C GLN A 110 -3.03 -76.61 47.05
N THR A 111 -2.46 -76.29 45.88
CA THR A 111 -2.02 -77.27 44.86
C THR A 111 -0.52 -77.51 44.86
N GLU A 112 0.16 -77.17 45.94
CA GLU A 112 1.59 -77.45 46.10
C GLU A 112 1.80 -78.94 46.38
N LEU A 113 2.83 -79.53 45.79
CA LEU A 113 3.15 -80.96 45.93
C LEU A 113 3.56 -81.24 47.39
N TYR A 114 2.66 -81.81 48.18
CA TYR A 114 2.89 -82.19 49.58
C TYR A 114 3.18 -83.70 49.66
N LEU A 115 4.35 -84.12 49.15
CA LEU A 115 4.83 -85.49 49.27
C LEU A 115 6.20 -85.48 49.96
N GLU A 116 6.32 -86.18 51.08
CA GLU A 116 7.61 -86.50 51.72
C GLU A 116 8.23 -87.71 51.01
N GLU A 117 9.48 -87.59 50.57
CA GLU A 117 10.25 -88.72 50.04
C GLU A 117 10.75 -89.59 51.21
N LEU A 118 10.28 -90.84 51.29
CA LEU A 118 10.82 -91.84 52.22
C LEU A 118 12.09 -92.47 51.61
N SER A 119 13.24 -92.20 52.20
CA SER A 119 14.54 -92.71 51.76
C SER A 119 14.90 -94.03 52.45
N ASP A 120 14.26 -95.14 52.08
CA ASP A 120 14.72 -96.48 52.44
C ASP A 120 15.19 -97.22 51.17
N LEU A 121 16.51 -97.36 51.04
CA LEU A 121 17.17 -98.18 50.01
C LEU A 121 17.05 -99.65 50.42
N THR A 122 16.35 -100.45 49.62
CA THR A 122 16.29 -101.92 49.81
C THR A 122 17.56 -102.56 49.24
N GLU A 123 18.15 -103.51 49.97
CA GLU A 123 19.39 -104.20 49.56
C GLU A 123 19.11 -105.28 48.50
N ASP A 124 19.69 -105.15 47.31
CA ASP A 124 19.59 -106.15 46.24
C ASP A 124 20.55 -107.32 46.49
N THR A 125 20.00 -108.53 46.66
CA THR A 125 20.78 -109.77 46.76
C THR A 125 20.96 -110.41 45.38
N SER A 126 22.20 -110.46 44.89
CA SER A 126 22.55 -111.08 43.61
C SER A 126 22.82 -112.59 43.77
N VAL A 127 22.06 -113.43 43.07
CA VAL A 127 22.31 -114.88 42.94
C VAL A 127 22.59 -115.20 41.46
N GLY A 128 23.76 -115.76 41.16
CA GLY A 128 24.16 -116.10 39.80
C GLY A 128 23.81 -117.55 39.43
N CYS A 129 23.07 -117.74 38.33
CA CYS A 129 22.81 -119.05 37.72
C CYS A 129 23.38 -119.07 36.29
N GLN A 130 24.25 -120.04 36.00
CA GLN A 130 24.79 -120.31 34.67
C GLN A 130 23.68 -120.86 33.76
N THR A 131 23.36 -120.13 32.68
CA THR A 131 22.41 -120.55 31.64
C THR A 131 23.06 -120.47 30.26
N ASP A 132 22.65 -121.42 29.42
CA ASP A 132 23.24 -121.78 28.12
C ASP A 132 23.26 -120.63 27.10
N ALA A 133 24.14 -120.72 26.09
CA ALA A 133 24.36 -119.66 25.11
C ALA A 133 23.11 -119.42 24.23
N PHE A 134 22.36 -118.35 24.53
CA PHE A 134 21.25 -117.88 23.72
C PHE A 134 21.72 -117.46 22.32
N LEU A 135 21.21 -118.12 21.27
CA LEU A 135 21.32 -117.63 19.90
C LEU A 135 20.32 -116.48 19.70
N ASP A 136 20.78 -115.36 19.13
CA ASP A 136 19.94 -114.19 18.87
C ASP A 136 18.78 -114.55 17.92
N LYS A 137 17.55 -114.38 18.42
CA LYS A 137 16.36 -114.38 17.56
C LYS A 137 16.45 -113.16 16.64
N PRO A 138 16.11 -113.28 15.33
CA PRO A 138 15.99 -112.11 14.48
C PRO A 138 14.96 -111.14 15.08
N ILE A 139 15.23 -109.85 14.94
CA ILE A 139 14.40 -108.77 15.48
C ILE A 139 12.98 -108.99 14.97
N THR A 140 12.02 -109.22 15.87
CA THR A 140 10.61 -109.32 15.50
C THR A 140 10.19 -108.02 14.80
N PRO A 141 9.60 -108.09 13.60
CA PRO A 141 9.20 -106.88 12.88
C PRO A 141 8.25 -106.05 13.74
N LEU A 142 8.45 -104.73 13.76
CA LEU A 142 7.60 -103.80 14.50
C LEU A 142 6.16 -103.95 14.01
N PHE A 143 5.25 -104.30 14.92
CA PHE A 143 3.83 -104.34 14.63
C PHE A 143 3.33 -102.91 14.42
N ILE A 144 3.06 -102.55 13.16
CA ILE A 144 2.36 -101.31 12.81
C ILE A 144 0.87 -101.64 12.79
N PRO A 145 0.06 -101.14 13.75
CA PRO A 145 -1.36 -101.37 13.74
C PRO A 145 -1.96 -100.83 12.44
N ALA A 146 -2.85 -101.58 11.80
CA ALA A 146 -3.64 -101.05 10.70
C ALA A 146 -4.42 -99.82 11.20
N LYS A 147 -4.33 -98.70 10.49
CA LYS A 147 -5.04 -97.47 10.86
C LYS A 147 -6.54 -97.78 10.92
N SER A 148 -7.10 -97.77 12.13
CA SER A 148 -8.52 -98.01 12.36
C SER A 148 -9.23 -96.67 12.51
N GLY A 149 -9.96 -96.27 11.46
CA GLY A 149 -10.67 -95.00 11.36
C GLY A 149 -10.94 -94.66 9.89
N LYS A 150 -12.03 -93.92 9.62
CA LYS A 150 -12.28 -93.37 8.28
C LYS A 150 -11.69 -91.97 8.21
N ASP A 151 -10.74 -91.77 7.30
CA ASP A 151 -10.22 -90.43 7.01
C ASP A 151 -11.28 -89.63 6.26
N VAL A 152 -11.67 -88.48 6.82
CA VAL A 152 -12.60 -87.53 6.19
C VAL A 152 -11.85 -86.20 6.08
N ALA A 153 -11.72 -85.71 4.85
CA ALA A 153 -11.26 -84.35 4.59
C ALA A 153 -12.48 -83.47 4.31
N THR A 154 -12.59 -82.37 5.03
CA THR A 154 -13.53 -81.29 4.74
C THR A 154 -12.74 -80.12 4.16
N GLN A 155 -13.17 -79.63 2.99
CA GLN A 155 -12.58 -78.47 2.34
C GLN A 155 -13.70 -77.50 1.97
N ILE A 156 -13.45 -76.22 2.22
CA ILE A 156 -14.36 -75.12 1.86
C ILE A 156 -13.95 -74.60 0.49
N GLU A 157 -14.90 -74.54 -0.44
CA GLU A 157 -14.65 -74.04 -1.80
C GLU A 157 -14.70 -72.51 -1.87
N LYS A 158 -14.09 -71.93 -2.92
CA LYS A 158 -13.85 -70.47 -3.08
C LYS A 158 -15.09 -69.56 -3.06
N SER A 159 -16.30 -70.09 -2.97
CA SER A 159 -17.55 -69.30 -2.95
C SER A 159 -18.56 -69.81 -1.93
N GLU A 160 -18.16 -70.71 -1.03
CA GLU A 160 -19.07 -71.33 -0.07
C GLU A 160 -19.35 -70.45 1.17
N LEU A 161 -18.46 -69.50 1.47
CA LEU A 161 -18.58 -68.57 2.61
C LEU A 161 -18.78 -67.11 2.19
N PHE A 162 -19.07 -66.84 0.92
CA PHE A 162 -19.23 -65.47 0.44
C PHE A 162 -20.57 -64.88 0.90
N ASP A 163 -20.50 -63.79 1.66
CA ASP A 163 -21.66 -62.96 2.03
C ASP A 163 -21.59 -61.64 1.26
N PHE A 164 -22.54 -61.45 0.34
CA PHE A 164 -22.59 -60.27 -0.52
C PHE A 164 -22.79 -58.98 0.29
N ASP A 165 -23.63 -59.01 1.32
CA ASP A 165 -24.00 -57.80 2.05
C ASP A 165 -22.81 -57.28 2.88
N VAL A 166 -21.94 -58.19 3.35
CA VAL A 166 -20.71 -57.84 4.05
C VAL A 166 -19.63 -57.38 3.08
N GLU A 167 -19.46 -58.07 1.95
CA GLU A 167 -18.36 -57.78 1.03
C GLU A 167 -18.62 -56.54 0.14
N ALA A 168 -19.89 -56.21 -0.13
CA ALA A 168 -20.25 -55.03 -0.92
C ALA A 168 -20.17 -53.72 -0.12
N GLN A 169 -20.25 -53.78 1.22
CA GLN A 169 -20.24 -52.60 2.09
C GLN A 169 -19.02 -51.67 1.87
N PRO A 170 -17.76 -52.16 1.85
CA PRO A 170 -16.59 -51.31 1.61
C PRO A 170 -16.60 -50.66 0.23
N VAL A 171 -17.08 -51.39 -0.79
CA VAL A 171 -17.16 -50.87 -2.16
C VAL A 171 -18.20 -49.75 -2.23
N LEU A 172 -19.38 -49.97 -1.64
CA LEU A 172 -20.45 -48.99 -1.62
C LEU A 172 -20.06 -47.75 -0.81
N GLU A 173 -19.40 -47.92 0.34
CA GLU A 173 -18.92 -46.83 1.18
C GLU A 173 -17.95 -45.92 0.44
N VAL A 174 -16.96 -46.51 -0.26
CA VAL A 174 -16.00 -45.75 -1.07
C VAL A 174 -16.70 -45.04 -2.22
N LEU A 175 -17.64 -45.71 -2.89
CA LEU A 175 -18.33 -45.16 -4.06
C LEU A 175 -19.25 -44.00 -3.68
N VAL A 176 -20.05 -44.16 -2.62
CA VAL A 176 -20.89 -43.09 -2.08
C VAL A 176 -20.02 -41.96 -1.53
N GLY A 177 -18.96 -42.27 -0.79
CA GLY A 177 -18.03 -41.27 -0.28
C GLY A 177 -17.42 -40.44 -1.39
N LYS A 178 -16.96 -41.08 -2.48
CA LYS A 178 -16.35 -40.38 -3.62
C LYS A 178 -17.35 -39.52 -4.38
N ILE A 179 -18.57 -40.01 -4.60
CA ILE A 179 -19.62 -39.24 -5.28
C ILE A 179 -20.01 -38.01 -4.45
N MET A 180 -20.18 -38.17 -3.13
CA MET A 180 -20.52 -37.06 -2.24
C MET A 180 -19.40 -36.03 -2.15
N GLU A 181 -18.14 -36.48 -2.07
CA GLU A 181 -16.98 -35.59 -2.08
C GLU A 181 -16.87 -34.81 -3.39
N GLN A 182 -17.02 -35.50 -4.53
CA GLN A 182 -16.97 -34.87 -5.85
C GLN A 182 -18.11 -33.87 -6.04
N ALA A 183 -19.35 -34.24 -5.69
CA ALA A 183 -20.50 -33.35 -5.81
C ALA A 183 -20.36 -32.11 -4.92
N LEU A 184 -19.80 -32.24 -3.71
CA LEU A 184 -19.55 -31.10 -2.84
C LEU A 184 -18.49 -30.16 -3.42
N LEU A 185 -17.42 -30.69 -3.99
CA LEU A 185 -16.38 -29.88 -4.64
C LEU A 185 -16.93 -29.13 -5.84
N GLU A 186 -17.70 -29.80 -6.70
CA GLU A 186 -18.31 -29.19 -7.89
C GLU A 186 -19.26 -28.05 -7.51
N VAL A 187 -20.13 -28.23 -6.51
CA VAL A 187 -21.04 -27.17 -6.04
C VAL A 187 -20.27 -25.99 -5.46
N LEU A 188 -19.21 -26.22 -4.68
CA LEU A 188 -18.38 -25.14 -4.14
C LEU A 188 -17.67 -24.35 -5.24
N GLU A 189 -17.14 -25.03 -6.26
CA GLU A 189 -16.51 -24.39 -7.42
C GLU A 189 -17.53 -23.57 -8.22
N GLU A 190 -18.74 -24.08 -8.42
CA GLU A 190 -19.81 -23.35 -9.12
C GLU A 190 -20.23 -22.09 -8.37
N GLU A 191 -20.36 -22.15 -7.04
CA GLU A 191 -20.68 -21.00 -6.20
C GLU A 191 -19.56 -19.95 -6.24
N GLU A 192 -18.29 -20.37 -6.17
CA GLU A 192 -17.14 -19.48 -6.29
C GLU A 192 -17.10 -18.78 -7.65
N LEU A 193 -17.25 -19.54 -8.75
CA LEU A 193 -17.30 -18.99 -10.10
C LEU A 193 -18.47 -18.02 -10.27
N HIS A 194 -19.63 -18.32 -9.69
CA HIS A 194 -20.77 -17.42 -9.71
C HIS A 194 -20.48 -16.12 -8.94
N ALA A 195 -19.86 -16.20 -7.76
CA ALA A 195 -19.47 -15.03 -6.98
C ALA A 195 -18.49 -14.14 -7.75
N LEU A 196 -17.42 -14.73 -8.33
CA LEU A 196 -16.43 -14.01 -9.12
C LEU A 196 -17.06 -13.34 -10.35
N ARG A 197 -17.92 -14.04 -11.10
CA ARG A 197 -18.62 -13.45 -12.26
C ARG A 197 -19.54 -12.30 -11.86
N THR A 198 -20.16 -12.38 -10.69
CA THR A 198 -21.05 -11.33 -10.20
C THR A 198 -20.24 -10.10 -9.78
N GLN A 199 -19.11 -10.31 -9.10
CA GLN A 199 -18.17 -9.24 -8.77
C GLN A 199 -17.57 -8.58 -10.02
N GLN A 200 -17.16 -9.36 -11.02
CA GLN A 200 -16.63 -8.84 -12.28
C GLN A 200 -17.65 -7.99 -13.03
N ARG A 201 -18.91 -8.44 -13.12
CA ARG A 201 -19.99 -7.66 -13.74
C ARG A 201 -20.22 -6.34 -13.01
N ALA A 202 -20.35 -6.37 -11.68
CA ALA A 202 -20.53 -5.16 -10.88
C ALA A 202 -19.36 -4.17 -11.03
N PHE A 203 -18.13 -4.68 -11.13
CA PHE A 203 -16.95 -3.86 -11.39
C PHE A 203 -16.95 -3.25 -12.79
N GLN A 204 -17.31 -4.04 -13.81
CA GLN A 204 -17.41 -3.56 -15.20
C GLN A 204 -18.49 -2.49 -15.33
N ASP A 205 -19.67 -2.69 -14.75
CA ASP A 205 -20.77 -1.72 -14.78
C ASP A 205 -20.34 -0.38 -14.16
N LEU A 206 -19.61 -0.44 -13.04
CA LEU A 206 -19.08 0.75 -12.36
C LEU A 206 -17.99 1.42 -13.21
N HIS A 207 -17.04 0.64 -13.73
CA HIS A 207 -15.96 1.15 -14.57
C HIS A 207 -16.49 1.82 -15.84
N ASP A 208 -17.47 1.20 -16.50
CA ASP A 208 -18.07 1.75 -17.72
C ASP A 208 -18.84 3.04 -17.42
N ALA A 209 -19.52 3.13 -16.27
CA ALA A 209 -20.15 4.37 -15.82
C ALA A 209 -19.12 5.48 -15.52
N GLU A 210 -18.00 5.14 -14.88
CA GLU A 210 -16.91 6.08 -14.62
C GLU A 210 -16.27 6.59 -15.91
N MET A 211 -16.02 5.70 -16.88
CA MET A 211 -15.45 6.07 -18.18
C MET A 211 -16.35 7.06 -18.92
N VAL A 212 -17.68 6.84 -18.93
CA VAL A 212 -18.63 7.76 -19.56
C VAL A 212 -18.63 9.12 -18.87
N GLU A 213 -18.53 9.18 -17.54
CA GLU A 213 -18.42 10.47 -16.82
C GLU A 213 -17.10 11.19 -17.10
N VAL A 214 -15.99 10.46 -17.20
CA VAL A 214 -14.69 11.04 -17.57
C VAL A 214 -14.76 11.64 -18.96
N GLU A 215 -15.27 10.91 -19.96
CA GLU A 215 -15.44 11.43 -21.33
C GLU A 215 -16.32 12.69 -21.35
N ARG A 216 -17.41 12.70 -20.56
CA ARG A 216 -18.29 13.87 -20.44
C ARG A 216 -17.54 15.09 -19.86
N LEU A 217 -16.69 14.89 -18.86
CA LEU A 217 -15.90 15.95 -18.23
C LEU A 217 -14.79 16.45 -19.15
N GLU A 218 -14.10 15.55 -19.87
CA GLU A 218 -13.06 15.89 -20.83
C GLU A 218 -13.60 16.76 -21.97
N GLU A 219 -14.76 16.41 -22.53
CA GLU A 219 -15.40 17.21 -23.57
C GLU A 219 -15.82 18.60 -23.06
N GLN A 220 -16.27 18.71 -21.80
CA GLN A 220 -16.55 19.99 -21.17
C GLN A 220 -15.28 20.83 -20.96
N GLU A 221 -14.19 20.22 -20.50
CA GLU A 221 -12.89 20.88 -20.36
C GLU A 221 -12.35 21.35 -21.71
N ARG A 222 -12.44 20.50 -22.75
CA ARG A 222 -12.04 20.88 -24.11
C ARG A 222 -12.72 22.17 -24.56
N ARG A 223 -14.05 22.26 -24.43
CA ARG A 223 -14.81 23.47 -24.80
C ARG A 223 -14.39 24.69 -23.99
N ARG A 224 -14.20 24.53 -22.67
CA ARG A 224 -13.73 25.63 -21.80
C ARG A 224 -12.33 26.10 -22.17
N HIS A 225 -11.43 25.17 -22.49
CA HIS A 225 -10.07 25.47 -22.91
C HIS A 225 -10.07 26.22 -24.25
N GLU A 226 -10.83 25.75 -25.24
CA GLU A 226 -10.98 26.40 -26.54
C GLU A 226 -11.55 27.82 -26.40
N GLU A 227 -12.59 28.01 -25.57
CA GLU A 227 -13.13 29.34 -25.28
C GLU A 227 -12.11 30.25 -24.60
N LYS A 228 -11.36 29.72 -23.63
CA LYS A 228 -10.32 30.46 -22.91
C LYS A 228 -9.22 30.91 -23.88
N ASP A 229 -8.77 30.02 -24.75
CA ASP A 229 -7.74 30.31 -25.75
C ASP A 229 -8.22 31.36 -26.75
N CYS A 230 -9.46 31.26 -27.22
CA CYS A 230 -10.09 32.27 -28.07
C CYS A 230 -10.13 33.64 -27.37
N ARG A 231 -10.55 33.70 -26.10
CA ARG A 231 -10.56 34.95 -25.33
C ARG A 231 -9.16 35.53 -25.11
N ILE A 232 -8.15 34.68 -24.86
CA ILE A 232 -6.75 35.12 -24.72
C ILE A 232 -6.25 35.74 -26.03
N LYS A 233 -6.51 35.09 -27.17
CA LYS A 233 -6.13 35.61 -28.50
C LYS A 233 -6.80 36.96 -28.77
N GLN A 234 -8.10 37.09 -28.50
CA GLN A 234 -8.83 38.35 -28.65
C GLN A 234 -8.24 39.46 -27.76
N LYS A 235 -8.01 39.19 -26.47
CA LYS A 235 -7.40 40.17 -25.56
C LYS A 235 -6.00 40.58 -25.99
N ARG A 236 -5.20 39.66 -26.51
CA ARG A 236 -3.84 39.97 -27.02
C ARG A 236 -3.92 40.98 -28.17
N VAL A 237 -4.81 40.76 -29.13
CA VAL A 237 -5.01 41.68 -30.27
C VAL A 237 -5.48 43.06 -29.79
N VAL A 238 -6.39 43.12 -28.81
CA VAL A 238 -6.83 44.40 -28.22
C VAL A 238 -5.67 45.12 -27.56
N LEU A 239 -4.87 44.43 -26.75
CA LEU A 239 -3.72 44.99 -26.05
C LEU A 239 -2.64 45.50 -27.02
N GLU A 240 -2.38 44.79 -28.12
CA GLU A 240 -1.48 45.25 -29.18
C GLU A 240 -1.97 46.57 -29.81
N LYS A 241 -3.26 46.65 -30.15
CA LYS A 241 -3.86 47.88 -30.67
C LYS A 241 -3.81 49.02 -29.65
N GLU A 242 -4.08 48.74 -28.37
CA GLU A 242 -3.98 49.74 -27.30
C GLU A 242 -2.56 50.30 -27.21
N LYS A 243 -1.53 49.45 -27.25
CA LYS A 243 -0.12 49.88 -27.29
C LYS A 243 0.17 50.78 -28.49
N GLU A 244 -0.22 50.36 -29.69
CA GLU A 244 -0.03 51.18 -30.90
C GLU A 244 -0.73 52.54 -30.78
N THR A 245 -1.95 52.58 -30.25
CA THR A 245 -2.68 53.83 -30.05
C THR A 245 -2.02 54.72 -29.01
N ALA A 246 -1.52 54.14 -27.91
CA ALA A 246 -0.81 54.86 -26.86
C ALA A 246 0.50 55.47 -27.39
N GLU A 247 1.27 54.72 -28.18
CA GLU A 247 2.49 55.20 -28.84
C GLU A 247 2.20 56.33 -29.82
N LYS A 248 1.16 56.20 -30.66
CA LYS A 248 0.73 57.26 -31.58
C LYS A 248 0.32 58.53 -30.83
N ILE A 249 -0.41 58.41 -29.73
CA ILE A 249 -0.80 59.54 -28.89
C ILE A 249 0.44 60.18 -28.25
N ALA A 250 1.36 59.38 -27.70
CA ALA A 250 2.60 59.86 -27.10
C ALA A 250 3.47 60.60 -28.12
N ALA A 251 3.66 60.04 -29.32
CA ALA A 251 4.40 60.69 -30.41
C ALA A 251 3.75 62.01 -30.84
N ARG A 252 2.41 62.06 -30.93
CA ARG A 252 1.68 63.30 -31.25
C ARG A 252 1.88 64.36 -30.18
N VAL A 253 1.72 64.01 -28.90
CA VAL A 253 1.91 64.95 -27.78
C VAL A 253 3.35 65.43 -27.72
N PHE A 254 4.32 64.54 -27.92
CA PHE A 254 5.74 64.88 -27.98
C PHE A 254 6.03 65.86 -29.12
N ALA A 255 5.53 65.59 -30.34
CA ALA A 255 5.70 66.47 -31.48
C ALA A 255 5.06 67.84 -31.24
N GLN A 256 3.86 67.90 -30.64
CA GLN A 256 3.20 69.16 -30.30
C GLN A 256 4.02 69.98 -29.31
N HIS A 257 4.51 69.37 -28.24
CA HIS A 257 5.36 70.04 -27.26
C HIS A 257 6.68 70.52 -27.87
N TYR A 258 7.34 69.66 -28.66
CA TYR A 258 8.60 70.00 -29.31
C TYR A 258 8.44 71.16 -30.30
N LEU A 259 7.39 71.12 -31.14
CA LEU A 259 7.11 72.19 -32.10
C LEU A 259 6.69 73.50 -31.42
N ALA A 260 5.97 73.43 -30.30
CA ALA A 260 5.58 74.60 -29.51
C ALA A 260 6.79 75.37 -28.98
N ASP A 261 7.87 74.68 -28.60
CA ASP A 261 9.10 75.31 -28.11
C ASP A 261 10.07 75.68 -29.26
N LEU A 262 10.10 74.87 -30.33
CA LEU A 262 10.98 75.09 -31.48
C LEU A 262 10.59 76.34 -32.27
N LEU A 263 9.31 76.58 -32.51
CA LEU A 263 8.85 77.72 -33.32
C LEU A 263 9.27 79.08 -32.73
N PRO A 264 9.03 79.37 -31.43
CA PRO A 264 9.53 80.57 -30.79
C PRO A 264 11.05 80.66 -30.82
N SER A 265 11.77 79.57 -30.53
CA SER A 265 13.24 79.54 -30.52
C SER A 265 13.86 79.83 -31.90
N VAL A 266 13.31 79.24 -32.96
CA VAL A 266 13.72 79.52 -34.34
C VAL A 266 13.37 80.96 -34.71
N TYR A 267 12.19 81.45 -34.32
CA TYR A 267 11.80 82.83 -34.60
C TYR A 267 12.69 83.85 -33.88
N THR A 268 13.04 83.62 -32.60
CA THR A 268 13.98 84.47 -31.86
C THR A 268 15.36 84.44 -32.48
N THR A 269 15.88 83.25 -32.81
CA THR A 269 17.22 83.14 -33.43
C THR A 269 17.27 83.79 -34.81
N LEU A 270 16.27 83.63 -35.67
CA LEU A 270 16.22 84.33 -36.97
C LEU A 270 16.08 85.86 -36.79
N LYS A 271 15.32 86.30 -35.80
CA LYS A 271 15.16 87.72 -35.46
C LYS A 271 16.47 88.31 -34.95
N ASP A 272 17.15 87.62 -34.04
CA ASP A 272 18.44 88.03 -33.47
C ASP A 272 19.55 88.06 -34.53
N HIS A 273 19.51 87.15 -35.51
CA HIS A 273 20.39 87.16 -36.69
C HIS A 273 20.00 88.19 -37.77
N GLY A 274 18.95 88.98 -37.56
CA GLY A 274 18.57 90.09 -38.44
C GLY A 274 17.92 89.68 -39.77
N TYR A 275 17.50 88.42 -39.93
CA TYR A 275 16.80 87.97 -41.13
C TYR A 275 15.41 88.58 -41.28
N PHE A 276 14.74 88.88 -40.16
CA PHE A 276 13.51 89.66 -40.15
C PHE A 276 13.84 91.15 -40.06
N SER A 277 14.07 91.77 -41.22
CA SER A 277 14.17 93.23 -41.32
C SER A 277 12.76 93.84 -41.38
N ASP A 278 12.55 94.96 -40.69
CA ASP A 278 11.34 95.76 -40.89
C ASP A 278 11.37 96.34 -42.31
N LEU A 279 10.35 96.04 -43.12
CA LEU A 279 10.23 96.52 -44.49
C LEU A 279 10.23 98.05 -44.52
N VAL A 280 9.62 98.69 -43.52
CA VAL A 280 9.58 100.15 -43.42
C VAL A 280 10.97 100.71 -43.16
N GLN A 281 11.73 100.11 -42.24
CA GLN A 281 13.10 100.53 -41.97
C GLN A 281 13.99 100.34 -43.19
N ARG A 282 13.86 99.21 -43.90
CA ARG A 282 14.64 98.93 -45.11
C ARG A 282 14.27 99.86 -46.27
N ASP A 283 12.99 100.21 -46.43
CA ASP A 283 12.54 101.16 -47.45
C ASP A 283 13.01 102.60 -47.13
N ILE A 284 13.07 102.97 -45.85
CA ILE A 284 13.67 104.24 -45.42
C ILE A 284 15.17 104.24 -45.71
N GLU A 285 15.89 103.18 -45.32
CA GLU A 285 17.34 103.06 -45.52
C GLU A 285 17.75 103.00 -46.98
N THR A 286 16.99 102.31 -47.84
CA THR A 286 17.32 102.08 -49.25
C THR A 286 16.68 103.08 -50.21
N GLY A 287 15.49 103.61 -49.89
CA GLY A 287 14.76 104.55 -50.73
C GLY A 287 14.88 105.99 -50.26
N PHE A 288 14.46 106.26 -49.02
CA PHE A 288 14.32 107.63 -48.52
C PHE A 288 15.67 108.29 -48.21
N LEU A 289 16.57 107.62 -47.49
CA LEU A 289 17.86 108.21 -47.11
C LEU A 289 18.72 108.55 -48.34
N PRO A 290 18.86 107.69 -49.36
CA PRO A 290 19.62 108.05 -50.56
C PRO A 290 18.97 109.20 -51.34
N TRP A 291 17.64 109.22 -51.44
CA TRP A 291 16.92 110.32 -52.06
C TRP A 291 17.14 111.65 -51.32
N LEU A 292 17.05 111.65 -49.98
CA LEU A 292 17.26 112.83 -49.15
C LEU A 292 18.71 113.34 -49.26
N VAL A 293 19.69 112.43 -49.22
CA VAL A 293 21.10 112.77 -49.43
C VAL A 293 21.32 113.37 -50.83
N ALA A 294 20.70 112.81 -51.87
CA ALA A 294 20.79 113.33 -53.23
C ALA A 294 20.16 114.73 -53.36
N GLU A 295 19.00 114.96 -52.76
CA GLU A 295 18.33 116.27 -52.81
C GLU A 295 19.10 117.33 -52.01
N VAL A 296 19.64 116.98 -50.84
CA VAL A 296 20.53 117.87 -50.05
C VAL A 296 21.79 118.21 -50.84
N ASN A 297 22.42 117.23 -51.49
CA ASN A 297 23.59 117.48 -52.33
C ASN A 297 23.26 118.40 -53.52
N SER A 298 22.12 118.19 -54.20
CA SER A 298 21.64 119.08 -55.27
C SER A 298 21.42 120.53 -54.78
N ALA A 299 20.86 120.70 -53.58
CA ALA A 299 20.70 122.02 -52.98
C ALA A 299 22.05 122.68 -52.63
N LEU A 300 23.01 121.91 -52.11
CA LEU A 300 24.37 122.38 -51.85
C LEU A 300 25.13 122.72 -53.14
N GLU A 301 24.99 121.92 -54.19
CA GLU A 301 25.57 122.19 -55.51
C GLU A 301 24.99 123.48 -56.11
N LYS A 302 23.66 123.67 -56.08
CA LYS A 302 23.03 124.93 -56.52
C LYS A 302 23.56 126.13 -55.72
N ARG A 303 23.73 125.98 -54.41
CA ARG A 303 24.34 127.03 -53.56
C ARG A 303 25.79 127.29 -53.94
N GLN A 304 26.58 126.25 -54.22
CA GLN A 304 27.98 126.39 -54.59
C GLN A 304 28.14 127.02 -55.98
N ILE A 305 27.27 126.69 -56.94
CA ILE A 305 27.17 127.37 -58.24
C ILE A 305 26.79 128.84 -58.03
N ALA A 306 25.82 129.15 -57.18
CA ALA A 306 25.45 130.54 -56.89
C ALA A 306 26.62 131.33 -56.28
N LEU A 307 27.37 130.74 -55.34
CA LEU A 307 28.55 131.35 -54.74
C LEU A 307 29.68 131.55 -55.77
N THR A 308 29.97 130.57 -56.62
CA THR A 308 30.99 130.70 -57.67
C THR A 308 30.61 131.75 -58.72
N VAL A 309 29.34 131.83 -59.13
CA VAL A 309 28.85 132.92 -60.00
C VAL A 309 28.99 134.28 -59.32
N PHE A 310 28.70 134.35 -58.02
CA PHE A 310 28.89 135.57 -57.24
C PHE A 310 30.36 136.00 -57.17
N ASP A 311 31.27 135.05 -56.95
CA ASP A 311 32.73 135.29 -56.97
C ASP A 311 33.22 135.74 -58.35
N ILE A 312 32.71 135.15 -59.44
CA ILE A 312 33.01 135.57 -60.82
C ILE A 312 32.49 137.00 -61.07
N LEU A 313 31.30 137.34 -60.57
CA LEU A 313 30.74 138.68 -60.64
C LEU A 313 31.62 139.69 -59.90
N ILE A 314 32.06 139.35 -58.68
CA ILE A 314 33.02 140.17 -57.92
C ILE A 314 34.32 140.33 -58.70
N GLN A 315 34.89 139.25 -59.25
CA GLN A 315 36.11 139.30 -60.07
C GLN A 315 35.93 140.21 -61.30
N ASN A 316 34.84 140.07 -62.05
CA ASN A 316 34.55 140.90 -63.21
C ASN A 316 34.39 142.38 -62.83
N VAL A 317 33.70 142.70 -61.72
CA VAL A 317 33.58 144.07 -61.22
C VAL A 317 34.95 144.62 -60.79
N THR A 318 35.79 143.81 -60.13
CA THR A 318 37.14 144.23 -59.75
C THR A 318 38.07 144.42 -60.95
N ASN A 319 37.98 143.57 -61.98
CA ASN A 319 38.74 143.69 -63.22
C ASN A 319 38.29 144.91 -64.03
N TRP A 320 36.98 145.13 -64.16
CA TRP A 320 36.44 146.36 -64.79
C TRP A 320 36.90 147.62 -64.04
N ARG A 321 36.90 147.60 -62.70
CA ARG A 321 37.50 148.68 -61.89
C ARG A 321 39.01 148.81 -62.12
N ARG A 322 39.75 147.72 -62.32
CA ARG A 322 41.19 147.75 -62.61
C ARG A 322 41.47 148.34 -64.00
N GLU A 323 40.71 147.95 -65.01
CA GLU A 323 40.82 148.46 -66.38
C GLU A 323 40.47 149.96 -66.44
N THR A 324 39.38 150.38 -65.79
CA THR A 324 39.05 151.81 -65.67
C THR A 324 40.14 152.60 -64.94
N PHE A 325 40.80 152.03 -63.93
CA PHE A 325 41.97 152.66 -63.29
C PHE A 325 43.21 152.73 -64.19
N GLN A 326 43.47 151.70 -65.01
CA GLN A 326 44.58 151.71 -65.98
C GLN A 326 44.35 152.70 -67.14
N ILE A 327 43.09 152.96 -67.52
CA ILE A 327 42.74 154.00 -68.51
C ILE A 327 42.93 155.41 -67.93
N VAL A 328 42.78 155.57 -66.61
CA VAL A 328 42.91 156.87 -65.93
C VAL A 328 44.36 157.21 -65.54
N ASN A 329 45.30 156.25 -65.54
CA ASN A 329 46.74 156.48 -65.33
C ASN A 329 47.61 155.54 -66.20
N PRO A 330 48.13 156.00 -67.34
CA PRO A 330 49.21 155.33 -68.06
C PRO A 330 50.52 156.12 -67.85
N GLU A 331 51.32 155.72 -66.85
CA GLU A 331 52.59 156.38 -66.46
C GLU A 331 52.54 157.89 -66.15
#